data_AF-A0A9E4H563-F1
#
_entry.id   AF-A0A9E4H563-F1
#
_cell.length_a   1.000
_cell.length_b   1.000
_cell.length_c   1.000
_cell.angle_alpha   90.00
_cell.angle_beta   90.00
_cell.angle_gamma   90.00
#
_symmetry.space_group_name_H-M   'P 1'
#
loop_
_entity.id
_entity.type
_entity.pdbx_description
1 polymer ?
#
loop_
_entity_poly.entity_id
_entity_poly.type
_entity_poly.pdbx_seq_one_letter_code
_entity_poly.pdbx_strand_id
1 'polypeptide(L)'
;LIYTSGTTGQPKGVMLSHRNIVSNVMGSRPRLPVDTQAKGVSFLPLCHIYERMIIYLYVYSGVSLYYAESLDTIGDDIREVQPEVFTAVPRLLEKVYDKIIAKGGDLTGIKRALFFWAVSVGEEYDIVGKSAFYKFKLAIARKLIFSKWQAALGGKVKAVASGSAALNPRLARIFLAAGIPIQEGYGLTETSPVVAVNGDNDNDRRIGTVGPVIRDVEVKIAEDGEILVKGPNVMMGYYNREDLTNEVIRDGWFHTGDIGKIVEGRFLKITDRKKQIFKTSGGKYIAPQIMENTFKESRFIENIMVIGEGRKHPAAFIQPDFAHLKSWCEIKGIAYSTDAEMIKDERIIDRYKKEVAKKNEPYGNWEKIKKFELTPEVWGVEGGELTPTMKLRRKPILEKYAGLYEEIYGEPPFRP
;
A
#
# COMPACT_ATOMS: atom_id res chain seq x y z
N LEU A 1 20.78 -3.03 -15.29
CA LEU A 1 19.67 -2.10 -15.62
C LEU A 1 18.38 -2.65 -15.03
N ILE A 2 17.55 -1.79 -14.44
CA ILE A 2 16.17 -2.11 -14.05
C ILE A 2 15.26 -1.11 -14.73
N TYR A 3 14.33 -1.57 -15.56
CA TYR A 3 13.41 -0.66 -16.25
C TYR A 3 12.23 -0.32 -15.34
N THR A 4 11.93 0.97 -15.26
CA THR A 4 10.77 1.50 -14.52
C THR A 4 9.91 2.35 -15.44
N SER A 5 8.61 2.05 -15.49
CA SER A 5 7.61 2.91 -16.11
C SER A 5 7.13 3.91 -15.05
N GLY A 6 7.81 5.06 -14.98
CA GLY A 6 7.31 6.19 -14.20
C GLY A 6 5.93 6.65 -14.68
N THR A 7 5.40 7.72 -14.09
CA THR A 7 4.07 8.28 -14.45
C THR A 7 3.94 8.71 -15.93
N THR A 8 5.05 8.84 -16.65
CA THR A 8 5.13 9.23 -18.05
C THR A 8 4.91 8.10 -19.06
N GLY A 9 4.79 6.84 -18.61
CA GLY A 9 4.47 5.68 -19.46
C GLY A 9 5.63 5.13 -20.30
N GLN A 10 6.66 5.93 -20.61
CA GLN A 10 7.89 5.47 -21.26
C GLN A 10 8.86 4.83 -20.25
N PRO A 11 9.26 3.55 -20.41
CA PRO A 11 10.21 2.90 -19.52
C PRO A 11 11.59 3.57 -19.52
N LYS A 12 12.14 3.81 -18.33
CA LYS A 12 13.50 4.34 -18.13
C LYS A 12 14.38 3.27 -17.51
N GLY A 13 15.55 3.03 -18.08
CA GLY A 13 16.50 2.03 -17.56
C GLY A 13 17.35 2.60 -16.44
N VAL A 14 17.04 2.25 -15.18
CA VAL A 14 17.84 2.67 -14.01
C VAL A 14 19.16 1.90 -14.00
N MET A 15 20.28 2.62 -13.98
CA MET A 15 21.62 2.06 -13.86
C MET A 15 21.99 1.85 -12.40
N LEU A 16 21.95 0.59 -11.97
CA LEU A 16 22.37 0.16 -10.64
C LEU A 16 23.69 -0.61 -10.75
N SER A 17 24.72 -0.12 -10.07
CA SER A 17 25.98 -0.83 -9.88
C SER A 17 25.83 -1.95 -8.85
N HIS A 18 26.80 -2.87 -8.86
CA HIS A 18 26.90 -3.89 -7.81
C HIS A 18 26.99 -3.26 -6.40
N ARG A 19 27.76 -2.17 -6.26
CA ARG A 19 27.91 -1.45 -4.99
C ARG A 19 26.57 -0.90 -4.50
N ASN A 20 25.72 -0.38 -5.40
CA ASN A 20 24.42 0.15 -4.99
C ASN A 20 23.56 -0.94 -4.33
N ILE A 21 23.48 -2.11 -4.96
CA ILE A 21 22.65 -3.22 -4.47
C ILE A 21 23.25 -3.85 -3.21
N VAL A 22 24.56 -4.11 -3.18
CA VAL A 22 25.22 -4.69 -1.99
C VAL A 22 25.13 -3.77 -0.79
N SER A 23 25.29 -2.45 -0.96
CA SER A 23 25.12 -1.51 0.14
C SER A 23 23.72 -1.60 0.76
N ASN A 24 22.69 -1.83 -0.06
CA ASN A 24 21.32 -1.99 0.38
C ASN A 24 21.09 -3.31 1.12
N VAL A 25 21.69 -4.41 0.64
CA VAL A 25 21.69 -5.71 1.33
C VAL A 25 22.31 -5.57 2.72
N MET A 26 23.50 -4.97 2.80
CA MET A 26 24.22 -4.79 4.06
C MET A 26 23.48 -3.84 5.02
N GLY A 27 22.89 -2.76 4.50
CA GLY A 27 22.09 -1.81 5.28
C GLY A 27 20.76 -2.39 5.78
N SER A 28 20.19 -3.36 5.05
CA SER A 28 18.92 -4.01 5.38
C SER A 28 19.09 -5.25 6.27
N ARG A 29 20.26 -5.90 6.29
CA ARG A 29 20.52 -7.11 7.10
C ARG A 29 20.09 -7.02 8.57
N PRO A 30 20.31 -5.91 9.30
CA PRO A 30 19.88 -5.79 10.70
C PRO A 30 18.35 -5.88 10.89
N ARG A 31 17.56 -5.76 9.82
CA ARG A 31 16.10 -5.77 9.85
C ARG A 31 15.50 -7.14 9.61
N LEU A 32 16.33 -8.09 9.18
CA LEU A 32 15.95 -9.46 8.91
C LEU A 32 16.10 -10.30 10.19
N PRO A 33 15.01 -10.67 10.88
CA PRO A 33 15.05 -11.31 12.19
C PRO A 33 15.21 -12.83 12.10
N VAL A 34 16.09 -13.30 11.20
CA VAL A 34 16.36 -14.72 10.97
C VAL A 34 17.84 -15.03 10.84
N ASP A 35 18.15 -16.32 10.98
CA ASP A 35 19.46 -16.93 10.81
C ASP A 35 19.56 -17.71 9.49
N THR A 36 20.64 -18.46 9.33
CA THR A 36 20.98 -19.24 8.13
C THR A 36 20.17 -20.53 7.96
N GLN A 37 19.25 -20.85 8.88
CA GLN A 37 18.38 -22.03 8.78
C GLN A 37 16.94 -21.67 8.38
N ALA A 38 16.65 -20.38 8.26
CA ALA A 38 15.32 -19.92 7.94
C ALA A 38 14.92 -20.20 6.49
N LYS A 39 13.61 -20.31 6.30
CA LYS A 39 12.98 -20.47 4.98
C LYS A 39 12.30 -19.18 4.57
N GLY A 40 12.53 -18.79 3.32
CA GLY A 40 11.88 -17.67 2.65
C GLY A 40 11.01 -18.14 1.50
N VAL A 41 9.86 -17.48 1.30
CA VAL A 41 9.05 -17.65 0.08
C VAL A 41 9.14 -16.40 -0.79
N SER A 42 9.36 -16.60 -2.10
CA SER A 42 9.42 -15.58 -3.13
C SER A 42 8.34 -15.81 -4.18
N PHE A 43 7.59 -14.77 -4.52
CA PHE A 43 6.53 -14.82 -5.54
C PHE A 43 6.44 -13.53 -6.37
N LEU A 44 7.28 -12.54 -6.10
CA LEU A 44 7.34 -11.33 -6.91
C LEU A 44 8.32 -11.52 -8.08
N PRO A 45 8.15 -10.79 -9.20
CA PRO A 45 9.05 -10.92 -10.33
C PRO A 45 10.48 -10.41 -10.04
N LEU A 46 11.50 -11.20 -10.40
CA LEU A 46 12.93 -10.83 -10.28
C LEU A 46 13.36 -9.62 -11.12
N CYS A 47 12.54 -9.22 -12.10
CA CYS A 47 12.77 -8.01 -12.87
C CYS A 47 12.54 -6.74 -12.03
N HIS A 48 11.80 -6.84 -10.93
CA HIS A 48 11.58 -5.73 -10.00
C HIS A 48 12.71 -5.69 -8.95
N ILE A 49 13.31 -4.52 -8.72
CA ILE A 49 14.47 -4.40 -7.81
C ILE A 49 14.13 -4.78 -6.36
N TYR A 50 12.88 -4.58 -5.94
CA TYR A 50 12.41 -4.93 -4.60
C TYR A 50 12.65 -6.41 -4.30
N GLU A 51 12.11 -7.30 -5.14
CA GLU A 51 12.29 -8.73 -4.94
C GLU A 51 13.75 -9.14 -5.15
N ARG A 52 14.40 -8.61 -6.19
CA ARG A 52 15.79 -8.95 -6.49
C ARG A 52 16.72 -8.65 -5.31
N MET A 53 16.56 -7.48 -4.67
CA MET A 53 17.38 -7.11 -3.52
C MET A 53 17.08 -8.02 -2.32
N ILE A 54 15.80 -8.31 -2.05
CA ILE A 54 15.43 -9.19 -0.93
C ILE A 54 15.99 -10.60 -1.12
N ILE A 55 15.97 -11.14 -2.33
CA ILE A 55 16.62 -12.43 -2.62
C ILE A 55 18.12 -12.37 -2.38
N TYR A 56 18.80 -11.29 -2.76
CA TYR A 56 20.22 -11.14 -2.44
C TYR A 56 20.46 -11.02 -0.94
N LEU A 57 19.57 -10.36 -0.20
CA LEU A 57 19.61 -10.34 1.26
C LEU A 57 19.41 -11.74 1.87
N TYR A 58 18.50 -12.54 1.32
CA TYR A 58 18.28 -13.92 1.74
C TYR A 58 19.50 -14.81 1.45
N VAL A 59 20.05 -14.74 0.23
CA VAL A 59 21.29 -15.46 -0.14
C VAL A 59 22.44 -15.05 0.77
N TYR A 60 22.63 -13.75 1.00
CA TYR A 60 23.64 -13.22 1.91
C TYR A 60 23.46 -13.72 3.36
N SER A 61 22.22 -13.96 3.78
CA SER A 61 21.87 -14.38 5.13
C SER A 61 21.75 -15.91 5.30
N GLY A 62 21.96 -16.69 4.23
CA GLY A 62 21.81 -18.14 4.23
C GLY A 62 20.36 -18.65 4.27
N VAL A 63 19.38 -17.80 3.98
CA VAL A 63 17.96 -18.19 3.97
C VAL A 63 17.67 -19.07 2.76
N SER A 64 17.04 -20.21 2.98
CA SER A 64 16.60 -21.13 1.92
C SER A 64 15.39 -20.56 1.18
N LEU A 65 15.46 -20.48 -0.15
CA LEU A 65 14.43 -19.84 -0.96
C LEU A 65 13.53 -20.84 -1.67
N TYR A 66 12.23 -20.66 -1.49
CA TYR A 66 11.16 -21.41 -2.14
C TYR A 66 10.38 -20.46 -3.04
N TYR A 67 10.21 -20.82 -4.30
CA TYR A 67 9.41 -20.03 -5.23
C TYR A 67 7.97 -20.53 -5.22
N ALA A 68 7.02 -19.62 -5.04
CA ALA A 68 5.61 -19.95 -5.19
C ALA A 68 5.31 -20.31 -6.64
N GLU A 69 4.41 -21.28 -6.84
CA GLU A 69 4.04 -21.73 -8.19
C GLU A 69 3.22 -20.65 -8.93
N SER A 70 2.37 -19.93 -8.19
CA SER A 70 1.56 -18.84 -8.70
C SER A 70 1.04 -17.95 -7.56
N LEU A 71 0.46 -16.79 -7.91
CA LEU A 71 -0.24 -15.95 -6.93
C LEU A 71 -1.53 -16.60 -6.40
N ASP A 72 -2.11 -17.56 -7.13
CA ASP A 72 -3.34 -18.24 -6.73
C ASP A 72 -3.07 -19.36 -5.72
N THR A 73 -1.92 -20.04 -5.85
CA THR A 73 -1.47 -21.15 -4.99
C THR A 73 -0.62 -20.69 -3.80
N ILE A 74 -0.23 -19.42 -3.73
CA ILE A 74 0.66 -18.87 -2.70
C ILE A 74 0.26 -19.23 -1.25
N GLY A 75 -1.04 -19.29 -0.95
CA GLY A 75 -1.53 -19.65 0.38
C GLY A 75 -1.31 -21.13 0.73
N ASP A 76 -1.22 -21.99 -0.27
CA ASP A 76 -0.93 -23.42 -0.13
C ASP A 76 0.59 -23.61 0.01
N ASP A 77 1.36 -22.93 -0.85
CA ASP A 77 2.83 -22.90 -0.81
C ASP A 77 3.35 -22.43 0.57
N ILE A 78 2.76 -21.35 1.12
CA ILE A 78 3.12 -20.85 2.47
C ILE A 78 2.81 -21.88 3.55
N ARG A 79 1.70 -22.63 3.44
CA ARG A 79 1.33 -23.65 4.43
C ARG A 79 2.24 -24.86 4.38
N GLU A 80 2.68 -25.25 3.18
CA GLU A 80 3.63 -26.35 2.99
C GLU A 80 5.04 -25.97 3.46
N VAL A 81 5.56 -24.84 2.97
CA VAL A 81 6.94 -24.41 3.25
C VAL A 81 7.12 -23.97 4.70
N GLN A 82 6.07 -23.39 5.30
CA GLN A 82 6.09 -22.74 6.61
C GLN A 82 7.22 -21.70 6.72
N PRO A 83 7.22 -20.66 5.87
CA PRO A 83 8.30 -19.69 5.84
C PRO A 83 8.37 -18.86 7.13
N GLU A 84 9.58 -18.42 7.45
CA GLU A 84 9.82 -17.44 8.50
C GLU A 84 9.80 -16.02 7.93
N VAL A 85 10.12 -15.86 6.64
CA VAL A 85 10.18 -14.56 5.98
C VAL A 85 9.61 -14.62 4.57
N PHE A 86 8.93 -13.56 4.14
CA PHE A 86 8.52 -13.39 2.75
C PHE A 86 8.25 -11.91 2.46
N THR A 87 8.29 -11.54 1.18
CA THR A 87 7.91 -10.22 0.70
C THR A 87 6.42 -10.17 0.44
N ALA A 88 5.80 -9.00 0.56
CA ALA A 88 4.41 -8.80 0.19
C ALA A 88 4.20 -7.37 -0.30
N VAL A 89 3.14 -7.17 -1.08
CA VAL A 89 2.64 -5.83 -1.42
C VAL A 89 1.37 -5.57 -0.63
N PRO A 90 1.05 -4.31 -0.26
CA PRO A 90 -0.15 -3.98 0.50
C PRO A 90 -1.41 -4.62 -0.05
N ARG A 91 -1.56 -4.64 -1.38
CA ARG A 91 -2.70 -5.24 -2.06
C ARG A 91 -2.89 -6.73 -1.78
N LEU A 92 -1.80 -7.49 -1.63
CA LEU A 92 -1.88 -8.91 -1.28
C LEU A 92 -2.36 -9.07 0.17
N LEU A 93 -1.82 -8.24 1.08
CA LEU A 93 -2.22 -8.24 2.48
C LEU A 93 -3.70 -7.87 2.65
N GLU A 94 -4.20 -6.91 1.85
CA GLU A 94 -5.63 -6.54 1.77
C GLU A 94 -6.47 -7.75 1.37
N LYS A 95 -6.14 -8.41 0.25
CA LYS A 95 -6.87 -9.59 -0.23
C LYS A 95 -6.89 -10.72 0.80
N VAL A 96 -5.78 -10.97 1.49
CA VAL A 96 -5.71 -11.97 2.57
C VAL A 96 -6.64 -11.58 3.71
N TYR A 97 -6.63 -10.30 4.11
CA TYR A 97 -7.52 -9.78 5.14
C TYR A 97 -9.00 -9.91 4.74
N ASP A 98 -9.37 -9.54 3.53
CA ASP A 98 -10.76 -9.61 3.06
C ASP A 98 -11.27 -11.06 3.04
N LYS A 99 -10.44 -12.01 2.58
CA LYS A 99 -10.76 -13.44 2.65
C LYS A 99 -10.97 -13.92 4.09
N ILE A 100 -10.14 -13.44 5.03
CA ILE A 100 -10.27 -13.78 6.45
C ILE A 100 -11.58 -13.21 7.04
N ILE A 101 -11.90 -11.95 6.74
CA ILE A 101 -13.14 -11.30 7.18
C ILE A 101 -14.37 -11.97 6.58
N ALA A 102 -14.32 -12.38 5.30
CA ALA A 102 -15.39 -13.14 4.66
C ALA A 102 -15.66 -14.46 5.38
N LYS A 103 -14.61 -15.28 5.62
CA LYS A 103 -14.72 -16.52 6.41
C LYS A 103 -15.25 -16.28 7.83
N GLY A 104 -14.91 -15.15 8.43
CA GLY A 104 -15.46 -14.74 9.73
C GLY A 104 -16.95 -14.38 9.68
N GLY A 105 -17.42 -13.88 8.54
CA GLY A 105 -18.83 -13.59 8.27
C GLY A 105 -19.70 -14.85 8.16
N ASP A 106 -19.11 -15.94 7.64
CA ASP A 106 -19.77 -17.26 7.51
C ASP A 106 -19.95 -17.97 8.86
N LEU A 107 -19.25 -17.53 9.91
CA LEU A 107 -19.43 -18.06 11.26
C LEU A 107 -20.81 -17.67 11.82
N THR A 108 -21.34 -18.50 12.72
CA THR A 108 -22.62 -18.24 13.39
C THR A 108 -22.46 -18.18 14.92
N GLY A 109 -23.43 -17.51 15.57
CA GLY A 109 -23.51 -17.43 17.03
C GLY A 109 -22.27 -16.86 17.72
N ILE A 110 -21.87 -17.49 18.83
CA ILE A 110 -20.76 -17.06 19.69
C ILE A 110 -19.43 -17.01 18.93
N LYS A 111 -19.20 -17.92 17.97
CA LYS A 111 -17.95 -17.95 17.17
C LYS A 111 -17.80 -16.69 16.33
N ARG A 112 -18.90 -16.20 15.73
CA ARG A 112 -18.92 -14.94 14.99
C ARG A 112 -18.68 -13.74 15.89
N ALA A 113 -19.36 -13.69 17.04
CA ALA A 113 -19.19 -12.61 18.00
C ALA A 113 -17.74 -12.53 18.50
N LEU A 114 -17.14 -13.66 18.85
CA LEU A 114 -15.75 -13.73 19.30
C LEU A 114 -14.77 -13.33 18.19
N PHE A 115 -15.03 -13.73 16.94
CA PHE A 115 -14.21 -13.35 15.79
C PHE A 115 -14.19 -11.83 15.61
N PHE A 116 -15.36 -11.19 15.51
CA PHE A 116 -15.43 -9.74 15.30
C PHE A 116 -14.97 -8.94 16.52
N TRP A 117 -15.11 -9.48 17.73
CA TRP A 117 -14.48 -8.92 18.93
C TRP A 117 -12.95 -8.94 18.84
N ALA A 118 -12.36 -10.06 18.40
CA ALA A 118 -10.90 -10.12 18.22
C ALA A 118 -10.43 -9.15 17.13
N VAL A 119 -11.18 -9.01 16.03
CA VAL A 119 -10.92 -8.01 14.99
C VAL A 119 -10.95 -6.60 15.57
N SER A 120 -11.96 -6.24 16.36
CA SER A 120 -12.03 -4.89 16.95
C SER A 120 -10.87 -4.62 17.93
N VAL A 121 -10.46 -5.63 18.72
CA VAL A 121 -9.26 -5.55 19.56
C VAL A 121 -8.01 -5.30 18.69
N GLY A 122 -7.91 -5.93 17.52
CA GLY A 122 -6.81 -5.76 16.59
C GLY A 122 -6.79 -4.39 15.90
N GLU A 123 -7.94 -3.82 15.55
CA GLU A 123 -8.06 -2.49 14.94
C GLU A 123 -7.64 -1.37 15.91
N GLU A 124 -7.81 -1.59 17.20
CA GLU A 124 -7.34 -0.69 18.26
C GLU A 124 -5.84 -0.82 18.53
N TYR A 125 -5.14 -1.80 17.96
CA TYR A 125 -3.72 -2.06 18.26
C TYR A 125 -2.83 -0.84 17.96
N ASP A 126 -1.83 -0.64 18.81
CA ASP A 126 -0.76 0.32 18.57
C ASP A 126 0.52 -0.17 19.24
N ILE A 127 1.67 0.32 18.77
CA ILE A 127 3.00 -0.07 19.25
C ILE A 127 3.24 0.44 20.67
N VAL A 128 2.76 1.66 20.96
CA VAL A 128 3.02 2.35 22.23
C VAL A 128 1.70 2.71 22.94
N GLY A 129 1.77 2.88 24.26
CA GLY A 129 0.69 3.50 25.04
C GLY A 129 -0.54 2.63 25.35
N LYS A 130 -0.49 1.31 25.15
CA LYS A 130 -1.60 0.41 25.50
C LYS A 130 -1.55 -0.11 26.94
N SER A 131 -2.70 -0.09 27.61
CA SER A 131 -2.86 -0.53 29.00
C SER A 131 -2.65 -2.03 29.18
N ALA A 132 -2.32 -2.45 30.40
CA ALA A 132 -2.19 -3.88 30.75
C ALA A 132 -3.48 -4.66 30.45
N PHE A 133 -4.65 -4.04 30.68
CA PHE A 133 -5.95 -4.64 30.38
C PHE A 133 -6.15 -4.87 28.87
N TYR A 134 -5.74 -3.93 28.03
CA TYR A 134 -5.74 -4.14 26.58
C TYR A 134 -4.83 -5.30 26.18
N LYS A 135 -3.60 -5.36 26.73
CA LYS A 135 -2.66 -6.45 26.47
C LYS A 135 -3.22 -7.82 26.87
N PHE A 136 -3.99 -7.89 27.96
CA PHE A 136 -4.71 -9.09 28.35
C PHE A 136 -5.80 -9.50 27.35
N LYS A 137 -6.65 -8.56 26.91
CA LYS A 137 -7.63 -8.82 25.83
C LYS A 137 -6.94 -9.31 24.55
N LEU A 138 -5.83 -8.68 24.19
CA LEU A 138 -5.04 -9.06 23.02
C LEU A 138 -4.46 -10.47 23.16
N ALA A 139 -3.99 -10.87 24.35
CA ALA A 139 -3.50 -12.23 24.59
C ALA A 139 -4.60 -13.28 24.38
N ILE A 140 -5.83 -12.99 24.82
CA ILE A 140 -6.99 -13.84 24.57
C ILE A 140 -7.31 -13.90 23.07
N ALA A 141 -7.38 -12.75 22.39
CA ALA A 141 -7.62 -12.67 20.95
C ALA A 141 -6.57 -13.45 20.15
N ARG A 142 -5.29 -13.35 20.56
CA ARG A 142 -4.17 -14.10 19.98
C ARG A 142 -4.35 -15.60 20.14
N LYS A 143 -4.72 -16.06 21.32
CA LYS A 143 -4.89 -17.50 21.58
C LYS A 143 -6.08 -18.09 20.80
N LEU A 144 -7.20 -17.39 20.74
CA LEU A 144 -8.47 -17.95 20.23
C LEU A 144 -8.68 -17.74 18.73
N ILE A 145 -8.32 -16.57 18.21
CA ILE A 145 -8.61 -16.17 16.83
C ILE A 145 -7.33 -16.00 16.01
N PHE A 146 -6.37 -15.19 16.47
CA PHE A 146 -5.21 -14.87 15.63
C PHE A 146 -4.20 -16.03 15.50
N SER A 147 -4.19 -17.00 16.42
CA SER A 147 -3.44 -18.25 16.26
C SER A 147 -3.80 -18.98 14.97
N LYS A 148 -5.07 -18.91 14.54
CA LYS A 148 -5.52 -19.49 13.27
C LYS A 148 -5.02 -18.70 12.06
N TRP A 149 -4.85 -17.39 12.20
CA TRP A 149 -4.30 -16.53 11.14
C TRP A 149 -2.81 -16.82 10.96
N GLN A 150 -2.07 -16.93 12.07
CA GLN A 150 -0.67 -17.34 12.06
C GLN A 150 -0.51 -18.73 11.42
N ALA A 151 -1.34 -19.70 11.82
CA ALA A 151 -1.32 -21.04 11.24
C ALA A 151 -1.62 -21.06 9.74
N ALA A 152 -2.52 -20.19 9.27
CA ALA A 152 -2.80 -20.04 7.84
C ALA A 152 -1.59 -19.49 7.05
N LEU A 153 -0.66 -18.79 7.72
CA LEU A 153 0.61 -18.34 7.16
C LEU A 153 1.79 -19.27 7.51
N GLY A 154 1.52 -20.52 7.87
CA GLY A 154 2.56 -21.51 8.20
C GLY A 154 3.09 -21.44 9.64
N GLY A 155 2.63 -20.49 10.45
CA GLY A 155 2.85 -20.45 11.90
C GLY A 155 4.25 -20.03 12.38
N LYS A 156 5.22 -19.86 11.47
CA LYS A 156 6.62 -19.54 11.80
C LYS A 156 7.06 -18.14 11.37
N VAL A 157 6.16 -17.34 10.83
CA VAL A 157 6.47 -16.02 10.26
C VAL A 157 7.07 -15.08 11.31
N LYS A 158 8.28 -14.59 11.03
CA LYS A 158 9.06 -13.63 11.83
C LYS A 158 9.22 -12.26 11.14
N ALA A 159 9.08 -12.18 9.81
CA ALA A 159 8.95 -10.90 9.12
C ALA A 159 8.16 -11.03 7.82
N VAL A 160 7.28 -10.05 7.55
CA VAL A 160 6.66 -9.83 6.25
C VAL A 160 7.10 -8.48 5.75
N ALA A 161 8.05 -8.44 4.81
CA ALA A 161 8.49 -7.18 4.23
C ALA A 161 7.37 -6.63 3.33
N SER A 162 6.87 -5.43 3.59
CA SER A 162 5.83 -4.78 2.79
C SER A 162 6.34 -3.51 2.13
N GLY A 163 6.15 -3.40 0.82
CA GLY A 163 6.62 -2.23 0.07
C GLY A 163 5.90 -2.03 -1.27
N SER A 164 6.52 -1.26 -2.17
CA SER A 164 5.98 -0.84 -3.48
C SER A 164 4.80 0.16 -3.43
N ALA A 165 3.94 0.08 -2.42
CA ALA A 165 2.86 1.03 -2.17
C ALA A 165 2.73 1.32 -0.67
N ALA A 166 1.99 2.36 -0.31
CA ALA A 166 1.69 2.67 1.08
C ALA A 166 0.80 1.57 1.68
N LEU A 167 1.15 1.10 2.89
CA LEU A 167 0.32 0.15 3.62
C LEU A 167 -0.74 0.91 4.40
N ASN A 168 -1.98 0.41 4.34
CA ASN A 168 -3.04 1.00 5.15
C ASN A 168 -2.73 0.82 6.66
N PRO A 169 -2.73 1.89 7.48
CA PRO A 169 -2.44 1.79 8.91
C PRO A 169 -3.36 0.83 9.67
N ARG A 170 -4.65 0.76 9.34
CA ARG A 170 -5.61 -0.18 9.93
C ARG A 170 -5.19 -1.62 9.66
N LEU A 171 -4.74 -1.89 8.44
CA LEU A 171 -4.26 -3.22 8.04
C LEU A 171 -2.97 -3.59 8.78
N ALA A 172 -2.03 -2.65 8.89
CA ALA A 172 -0.82 -2.83 9.69
C ALA A 172 -1.15 -3.15 11.15
N ARG A 173 -2.10 -2.43 11.77
CA ARG A 173 -2.54 -2.65 13.15
C ARG A 173 -3.03 -4.07 13.37
N ILE A 174 -3.98 -4.53 12.56
CA ILE A 174 -4.63 -5.82 12.80
C ILE A 174 -3.67 -6.99 12.60
N PHE A 175 -2.80 -6.94 11.60
CA PHE A 175 -1.80 -7.99 11.39
C PHE A 175 -0.74 -8.00 12.51
N LEU A 176 -0.26 -6.84 12.94
CA LEU A 176 0.67 -6.76 14.08
C LEU A 176 0.01 -7.22 15.39
N ALA A 177 -1.26 -6.89 15.60
CA ALA A 177 -2.06 -7.41 16.72
C ALA A 177 -2.15 -8.94 16.66
N ALA A 178 -2.36 -9.47 15.46
CA ALA A 178 -2.39 -10.90 15.18
C ALA A 178 -1.03 -11.60 15.35
N GLY A 179 0.05 -10.86 15.64
CA GLY A 179 1.39 -11.41 15.78
C GLY A 179 2.03 -11.76 14.43
N ILE A 180 1.54 -11.15 13.34
CA ILE A 180 2.12 -11.23 12.00
C ILE A 180 2.98 -9.97 11.81
N PRO A 181 4.32 -10.09 11.87
CA PRO A 181 5.23 -8.95 11.94
C PRO A 181 5.45 -8.31 10.58
N ILE A 182 4.53 -7.43 10.18
CA ILE A 182 4.69 -6.64 8.95
C ILE A 182 5.73 -5.53 9.16
N GLN A 183 6.71 -5.49 8.27
CA GLN A 183 7.75 -4.47 8.19
C GLN A 183 7.51 -3.62 6.94
N GLU A 184 6.80 -2.50 7.10
CA GLU A 184 6.61 -1.55 6.01
C GLU A 184 7.92 -0.81 5.70
N GLY A 185 8.32 -0.81 4.43
CA GLY A 185 9.53 -0.18 3.94
C GLY A 185 9.29 0.71 2.72
N TYR A 186 10.14 1.73 2.59
CA TYR A 186 10.10 2.72 1.52
C TYR A 186 11.36 2.66 0.68
N GLY A 187 11.17 2.86 -0.62
CA GLY A 187 12.23 2.79 -1.59
C GLY A 187 11.74 2.96 -3.03
N LEU A 188 12.66 3.33 -3.91
CA LEU A 188 12.46 3.42 -5.35
C LEU A 188 13.45 2.53 -6.08
N THR A 189 13.23 2.32 -7.37
CA THR A 189 14.23 1.63 -8.20
C THR A 189 15.57 2.36 -8.17
N GLU A 190 15.50 3.68 -8.17
CA GLU A 190 16.61 4.62 -8.12
C GLU A 190 17.41 4.58 -6.80
N THR A 191 16.90 3.91 -5.76
CA THR A 191 17.54 3.82 -4.44
C THR A 191 17.90 2.39 -4.01
N SER A 192 17.88 1.44 -4.97
CA SER A 192 18.43 0.08 -4.87
C SER A 192 17.96 -0.91 -3.78
N PRO A 193 16.68 -1.03 -3.39
CA PRO A 193 15.60 -0.07 -3.39
C PRO A 193 15.43 0.64 -2.05
N VAL A 194 15.85 0.04 -0.93
CA VAL A 194 15.39 0.46 0.40
C VAL A 194 16.07 1.75 0.84
N VAL A 195 15.28 2.67 1.38
CA VAL A 195 15.72 3.90 2.04
C VAL A 195 15.43 3.83 3.53
N ALA A 196 14.23 3.38 3.91
CA ALA A 196 13.79 3.23 5.29
C ALA A 196 12.92 1.98 5.43
N VAL A 197 12.93 1.37 6.61
CA VAL A 197 12.07 0.21 6.90
C VAL A 197 11.77 0.10 8.40
N ASN A 198 10.53 -0.24 8.75
CA ASN A 198 10.17 -0.56 10.13
C ASN A 198 10.90 -1.81 10.61
N GLY A 199 11.41 -1.78 11.84
CA GLY A 199 12.09 -2.91 12.46
C GLY A 199 11.15 -3.90 13.15
N ASP A 200 11.78 -4.83 13.88
CA ASP A 200 11.17 -5.94 14.59
C ASP A 200 10.96 -5.68 16.09
N ASN A 201 11.22 -4.46 16.56
CA ASN A 201 11.02 -4.06 17.96
C ASN A 201 10.25 -2.74 18.07
N ASP A 202 9.74 -2.43 19.25
CA ASP A 202 8.88 -1.27 19.50
C ASP A 202 9.63 0.08 19.35
N ASN A 203 10.97 0.07 19.39
CA ASN A 203 11.79 1.28 19.22
C ASN A 203 12.10 1.58 17.76
N ASP A 204 11.97 0.60 16.87
CA ASP A 204 12.29 0.70 15.45
C ASP A 204 11.07 0.69 14.53
N ARG A 205 9.86 0.77 15.11
CA ARG A 205 8.62 0.79 14.32
C ARG A 205 7.60 1.82 14.80
N ARG A 206 6.90 2.43 13.84
CA ARG A 206 5.68 3.22 14.09
C ARG A 206 4.68 2.96 12.99
N ILE A 207 3.43 2.68 13.38
CA ILE A 207 2.35 2.43 12.42
C ILE A 207 2.04 3.71 11.63
N GLY A 208 1.89 3.58 10.32
CA GLY A 208 1.69 4.72 9.42
C GLY A 208 2.96 5.51 9.13
N THR A 209 4.13 4.92 9.41
CA THR A 209 5.46 5.36 8.98
C THR A 209 6.16 4.20 8.29
N VAL A 210 7.22 4.47 7.54
CA VAL A 210 8.04 3.47 6.86
C VAL A 210 9.32 3.15 7.65
N GLY A 211 9.36 3.52 8.92
CA GLY A 211 10.47 3.25 9.82
C GLY A 211 11.65 4.23 9.72
N PRO A 212 12.72 3.97 10.48
CA PRO A 212 13.98 4.71 10.38
C PRO A 212 14.73 4.41 9.08
N VAL A 213 15.60 5.33 8.70
CA VAL A 213 16.50 5.23 7.55
C VAL A 213 17.50 4.09 7.77
N ILE A 214 17.83 3.34 6.71
CA ILE A 214 18.81 2.25 6.79
C ILE A 214 20.23 2.79 6.91
N ARG A 215 21.17 1.92 7.32
CA ARG A 215 22.57 2.30 7.51
C ARG A 215 23.17 2.89 6.22
N ASP A 216 24.05 3.86 6.38
CA ASP A 216 24.82 4.50 5.31
C ASP A 216 23.96 5.29 4.29
N VAL A 217 22.67 5.51 4.59
CA VAL A 217 21.76 6.33 3.79
C VAL A 217 21.38 7.57 4.58
N GLU A 218 21.44 8.72 3.93
CA GLU A 218 21.03 10.01 4.46
C GLU A 218 19.71 10.44 3.82
N VAL A 219 18.81 10.98 4.65
CA VAL A 219 17.53 11.54 4.21
C VAL A 219 17.42 12.97 4.70
N LYS A 220 17.04 13.87 3.79
CA LYS A 220 16.70 15.27 4.08
C LYS A 220 15.31 15.57 3.56
N ILE A 221 14.53 16.36 4.28
CA ILE A 221 13.26 16.91 3.80
C ILE A 221 13.54 18.31 3.25
N ALA A 222 13.23 18.55 1.97
CA ALA A 222 13.35 19.85 1.32
C ALA A 222 12.27 20.83 1.81
N GLU A 223 12.40 22.11 1.49
CA GLU A 223 11.45 23.16 1.91
C GLU A 223 10.02 22.90 1.44
N ASP A 224 9.86 22.29 0.28
CA ASP A 224 8.57 21.89 -0.29
C ASP A 224 8.06 20.53 0.21
N GLY A 225 8.77 19.93 1.17
CA GLY A 225 8.45 18.63 1.75
C GLY A 225 9.00 17.42 0.99
N GLU A 226 9.70 17.63 -0.13
CA GLU A 226 10.29 16.52 -0.91
C GLU A 226 11.34 15.75 -0.11
N ILE A 227 11.30 14.42 -0.20
CA ILE A 227 12.30 13.54 0.38
C ILE A 227 13.51 13.51 -0.56
N LEU A 228 14.66 13.92 -0.04
CA LEU A 228 15.94 13.85 -0.72
C LEU A 228 16.76 12.72 -0.11
N VAL A 229 17.37 11.90 -0.95
CA VAL A 229 18.15 10.73 -0.52
C VAL A 229 19.58 10.86 -1.02
N LYS A 230 20.54 10.57 -0.14
CA LYS A 230 21.96 10.49 -0.50
C LYS A 230 22.56 9.25 0.13
N GLY A 231 23.42 8.55 -0.59
CA GLY A 231 24.05 7.34 -0.10
C GLY A 231 24.55 6.44 -1.21
N PRO A 232 25.26 5.36 -0.86
CA PRO A 232 25.79 4.40 -1.82
C PRO A 232 24.68 3.63 -2.53
N ASN A 233 23.43 3.66 -2.05
CA ASN A 233 22.28 3.00 -2.63
C ASN A 233 21.67 3.76 -3.83
N VAL A 234 21.99 5.04 -4.02
CA VAL A 234 21.46 5.87 -5.11
C VAL A 234 22.04 5.41 -6.46
N MET A 235 21.17 5.33 -7.47
CA MET A 235 21.50 4.94 -8.83
C MET A 235 22.66 5.75 -9.44
N MET A 236 23.30 5.20 -10.46
CA MET A 236 24.28 5.93 -11.27
C MET A 236 23.63 6.94 -12.22
N GLY A 237 22.34 6.75 -12.52
CA GLY A 237 21.57 7.55 -13.47
C GLY A 237 20.65 6.69 -14.34
N TYR A 238 20.02 7.31 -15.33
CA TYR A 238 19.21 6.64 -16.34
C TYR A 238 20.04 6.33 -17.59
N TYR A 239 19.95 5.10 -18.09
CA TYR A 239 20.71 4.62 -19.26
C TYR A 239 20.37 5.45 -20.51
N ASN A 240 21.41 6.02 -21.13
CA ASN A 240 21.31 6.91 -22.29
C ASN A 240 20.35 8.11 -22.10
N ARG A 241 20.16 8.56 -20.85
CA ARG A 241 19.25 9.65 -20.49
C ARG A 241 19.86 10.54 -19.41
N GLU A 242 20.93 11.23 -19.77
CA GLU A 242 21.62 12.19 -18.89
C GLU A 242 20.70 13.39 -18.53
N ASP A 243 19.85 13.81 -19.48
CA ASP A 243 18.80 14.81 -19.27
C ASP A 243 17.93 14.49 -18.04
N LEU A 244 17.39 13.28 -17.98
CA LEU A 244 16.57 12.82 -16.86
C LEU A 244 17.38 12.56 -15.59
N THR A 245 18.66 12.26 -15.73
CA THR A 245 19.56 12.02 -14.59
C THR A 245 19.83 13.33 -13.86
N ASN A 246 20.18 14.38 -14.61
CA ASN A 246 20.45 15.71 -14.08
C ASN A 246 19.19 16.38 -13.51
N GLU A 247 17.99 15.99 -13.98
CA GLU A 247 16.74 16.43 -13.38
C GLU A 247 16.57 15.97 -11.93
N VAL A 248 17.03 14.76 -11.58
CA VAL A 248 16.74 14.13 -10.28
C VAL A 248 17.95 13.98 -9.38
N ILE A 249 19.18 14.06 -9.89
CA ILE A 249 20.40 14.06 -9.07
C ILE A 249 21.01 15.45 -9.11
N ARG A 250 21.00 16.14 -7.96
CA ARG A 250 21.49 17.52 -7.81
C ARG A 250 22.33 17.62 -6.55
N ASP A 251 23.55 18.15 -6.64
CA ASP A 251 24.47 18.30 -5.50
C ASP A 251 24.69 16.98 -4.71
N GLY A 252 24.66 15.85 -5.41
CA GLY A 252 24.79 14.51 -4.83
C GLY A 252 23.54 14.01 -4.07
N TRP A 253 22.43 14.75 -4.10
CA TRP A 253 21.13 14.33 -3.58
C TRP A 253 20.23 13.85 -4.71
N PHE A 254 19.58 12.72 -4.48
CA PHE A 254 18.51 12.21 -5.32
C PHE A 254 17.16 12.79 -4.85
N HIS A 255 16.51 13.53 -5.74
CA HIS A 255 15.15 14.05 -5.63
C HIS A 255 14.16 12.94 -5.96
N THR A 256 13.53 12.37 -4.92
CA THR A 256 12.68 11.19 -5.06
C THR A 256 11.36 11.49 -5.79
N GLY A 257 10.92 12.75 -5.81
CA GLY A 257 9.57 13.12 -6.19
C GLY A 257 8.50 12.67 -5.20
N ASP A 258 8.87 12.18 -4.02
CA ASP A 258 7.97 11.80 -2.94
C ASP A 258 8.03 12.84 -1.81
N ILE A 259 6.88 13.17 -1.21
CA ILE A 259 6.75 14.11 -0.11
C ILE A 259 6.67 13.32 1.19
N GLY A 260 7.33 13.78 2.24
CA GLY A 260 7.25 13.15 3.54
C GLY A 260 7.72 14.03 4.68
N LYS A 261 7.75 13.43 5.87
CA LYS A 261 8.22 14.09 7.09
C LYS A 261 8.87 13.09 8.04
N ILE A 262 9.70 13.61 8.94
CA ILE A 262 10.24 12.84 10.05
C ILE A 262 9.31 12.98 11.26
N VAL A 263 8.83 11.84 11.76
CA VAL A 263 7.98 11.71 12.94
C VAL A 263 8.84 11.28 14.12
N GLU A 264 8.61 11.89 15.29
CA GLU A 264 9.37 11.62 16.54
C GLU A 264 10.90 11.71 16.34
N GLY A 265 11.36 12.57 15.42
CA GLY A 265 12.79 12.78 15.13
C GLY A 265 13.52 11.58 14.50
N ARG A 266 12.82 10.48 14.18
CA ARG A 266 13.45 9.23 13.73
C ARG A 266 12.74 8.51 12.58
N PHE A 267 11.41 8.53 12.55
CA PHE A 267 10.63 7.69 11.63
C PHE A 267 10.24 8.46 10.38
N LEU A 268 10.65 7.98 9.22
CA LEU A 268 10.21 8.56 7.95
C LEU A 268 8.74 8.21 7.71
N LYS A 269 7.93 9.20 7.38
CA LYS A 269 6.55 9.03 6.96
C LYS A 269 6.37 9.61 5.57
N ILE A 270 5.93 8.78 4.64
CA ILE A 270 5.55 9.22 3.29
C ILE A 270 4.15 9.82 3.37
N THR A 271 4.00 11.02 2.82
CA THR A 271 2.71 11.69 2.74
C THR A 271 2.21 11.73 1.30
N ASP A 272 3.04 11.94 0.27
CA ASP A 272 2.52 11.91 -1.11
C ASP A 272 3.62 11.75 -2.17
N ARG A 273 3.27 11.90 -3.46
CA ARG A 273 4.18 12.13 -4.58
C ARG A 273 3.99 13.52 -5.16
N LYS A 274 5.06 14.29 -5.28
CA LYS A 274 5.13 15.66 -5.81
C LYS A 274 4.45 15.80 -7.18
N LYS A 275 4.62 14.82 -8.08
CA LYS A 275 3.98 14.81 -9.42
C LYS A 275 2.51 14.40 -9.41
N GLN A 276 1.97 13.92 -8.30
CA GLN A 276 0.55 13.54 -8.17
C GLN A 276 -0.24 14.50 -7.30
N ILE A 277 0.41 15.38 -6.53
CA ILE A 277 -0.26 16.52 -5.92
C ILE A 277 -0.75 17.42 -7.05
N PHE A 278 -2.04 17.71 -7.05
CA PHE A 278 -2.61 18.65 -7.99
C PHE A 278 -3.13 19.89 -7.28
N LYS A 279 -3.19 20.99 -8.02
CA LYS A 279 -3.72 22.25 -7.52
C LYS A 279 -5.14 22.43 -8.02
N THR A 280 -6.06 22.72 -7.11
CA THR A 280 -7.42 23.17 -7.46
C THR A 280 -7.37 24.58 -8.04
N SER A 281 -8.43 25.04 -8.74
CA SER A 281 -8.49 26.41 -9.28
C SER A 281 -8.45 27.48 -8.18
N GLY A 282 -8.86 27.14 -6.95
CA GLY A 282 -8.71 27.99 -5.75
C GLY A 282 -7.28 28.03 -5.18
N GLY A 283 -6.34 27.37 -5.83
CA GLY A 283 -4.93 27.39 -5.50
C GLY A 283 -4.50 26.50 -4.34
N LYS A 284 -5.37 25.61 -3.87
CA LYS A 284 -5.08 24.66 -2.79
C LYS A 284 -4.54 23.33 -3.34
N TYR A 285 -3.56 22.75 -2.65
CA TYR A 285 -2.81 21.56 -3.05
C TYR A 285 -3.41 20.27 -2.51
N ILE A 286 -3.99 19.44 -3.38
CA ILE A 286 -4.64 18.20 -2.99
C ILE A 286 -3.65 17.06 -3.05
N ALA A 287 -3.69 16.25 -2.00
CA ALA A 287 -2.86 15.08 -1.81
C ALA A 287 -3.65 13.78 -2.10
N PRO A 288 -3.86 13.39 -3.37
CA PRO A 288 -4.86 12.39 -3.71
C PRO A 288 -4.55 11.00 -3.16
N GLN A 289 -3.28 10.60 -3.07
CA GLN A 289 -2.93 9.24 -2.62
C GLN A 289 -3.30 8.99 -1.16
N ILE A 290 -3.12 9.98 -0.28
CA ILE A 290 -3.51 9.87 1.15
C ILE A 290 -5.02 9.65 1.24
N MET A 291 -5.77 10.45 0.48
CA MET A 291 -7.21 10.36 0.41
C MET A 291 -7.64 9.00 -0.11
N GLU A 292 -7.12 8.58 -1.26
CA GLU A 292 -7.45 7.28 -1.87
C GLU A 292 -7.22 6.13 -0.89
N ASN A 293 -6.05 6.08 -0.23
CA ASN A 293 -5.72 5.03 0.74
C ASN A 293 -6.66 5.02 1.97
N THR A 294 -7.09 6.20 2.42
CA THR A 294 -8.02 6.34 3.55
C THR A 294 -9.43 5.91 3.17
N PHE A 295 -9.85 6.21 1.94
CA PHE A 295 -11.16 5.83 1.42
C PHE A 295 -11.26 4.33 1.16
N LYS A 296 -10.19 3.69 0.69
CA LYS A 296 -10.07 2.22 0.52
C LYS A 296 -10.20 1.41 1.81
N GLU A 297 -10.20 2.05 2.97
CA GLU A 297 -10.56 1.36 4.23
C GLU A 297 -12.05 0.98 4.29
N SER A 298 -12.88 1.58 3.45
CA SER A 298 -14.28 1.18 3.32
C SER A 298 -14.39 -0.14 2.57
N ARG A 299 -15.14 -1.09 3.13
CA ARG A 299 -15.44 -2.37 2.47
C ARG A 299 -16.28 -2.22 1.19
N PHE A 300 -16.85 -1.03 0.96
CA PHE A 300 -17.58 -0.74 -0.27
C PHE A 300 -16.64 -0.31 -1.40
N ILE A 301 -15.41 0.12 -1.10
CA ILE A 301 -14.52 0.76 -2.09
C ILE A 301 -13.34 -0.17 -2.38
N GLU A 302 -13.30 -0.68 -3.62
CA GLU A 302 -12.22 -1.51 -4.12
C GLU A 302 -11.06 -0.64 -4.65
N ASN A 303 -11.38 0.27 -5.57
CA ASN A 303 -10.48 1.31 -6.01
C ASN A 303 -11.14 2.68 -5.95
N ILE A 304 -10.32 3.72 -5.83
CA ILE A 304 -10.76 5.11 -5.89
C ILE A 304 -9.65 5.92 -6.54
N MET A 305 -10.03 6.85 -7.42
CA MET A 305 -9.14 7.85 -7.99
C MET A 305 -9.68 9.23 -7.69
N VAL A 306 -8.96 10.00 -6.88
CA VAL A 306 -9.24 11.41 -6.61
C VAL A 306 -8.80 12.24 -7.81
N ILE A 307 -9.70 13.12 -8.23
CA ILE A 307 -9.59 13.99 -9.40
C ILE A 307 -9.89 15.44 -9.01
N GLY A 308 -9.65 16.39 -9.91
CA GLY A 308 -9.97 17.80 -9.73
C GLY A 308 -8.83 18.77 -9.94
N GLU A 309 -7.77 18.35 -10.65
CA GLU A 309 -6.71 19.24 -11.10
C GLU A 309 -7.27 20.41 -11.91
N GLY A 310 -6.93 21.63 -11.52
CA GLY A 310 -7.44 22.86 -12.13
C GLY A 310 -8.93 23.12 -11.89
N ARG A 311 -9.62 22.33 -11.06
CA ARG A 311 -11.07 22.47 -10.81
C ARG A 311 -11.38 23.10 -9.46
N LYS A 312 -12.63 23.55 -9.29
CA LYS A 312 -13.11 24.27 -8.10
C LYS A 312 -13.01 23.46 -6.81
N HIS A 313 -13.08 22.14 -6.91
CA HIS A 313 -13.00 21.24 -5.77
C HIS A 313 -12.51 19.84 -6.18
N PRO A 314 -12.01 19.04 -5.23
CA PRO A 314 -11.73 17.63 -5.43
C PRO A 314 -13.01 16.83 -5.65
N ALA A 315 -12.92 15.81 -6.49
CA ALA A 315 -13.94 14.79 -6.68
C ALA A 315 -13.28 13.41 -6.77
N ALA A 316 -14.05 12.34 -6.98
CA ALA A 316 -13.46 11.01 -7.19
C ALA A 316 -14.28 10.11 -8.11
N PHE A 317 -13.57 9.23 -8.81
CA PHE A 317 -14.13 8.00 -9.35
C PHE A 317 -13.94 6.89 -8.34
N ILE A 318 -15.02 6.18 -8.02
CA ILE A 318 -15.02 5.09 -7.05
C ILE A 318 -15.41 3.82 -7.78
N GLN A 319 -14.51 2.85 -7.79
CA GLN A 319 -14.83 1.48 -8.19
C GLN A 319 -15.35 0.73 -6.96
N PRO A 320 -16.62 0.27 -6.99
CA PRO A 320 -17.17 -0.60 -5.96
C PRO A 320 -16.37 -1.88 -5.76
N ASP A 321 -16.30 -2.35 -4.51
CA ASP A 321 -16.13 -3.78 -4.25
C ASP A 321 -17.45 -4.46 -4.59
N PHE A 322 -17.57 -4.94 -5.83
CA PHE A 322 -18.77 -5.60 -6.31
C PHE A 322 -19.08 -6.89 -5.54
N ALA A 323 -18.09 -7.60 -5.01
CA ALA A 323 -18.35 -8.80 -4.21
C ALA A 323 -19.02 -8.42 -2.88
N HIS A 324 -18.49 -7.42 -2.17
CA HIS A 324 -19.10 -6.92 -0.94
C HIS A 324 -20.46 -6.26 -1.20
N LEU A 325 -20.57 -5.46 -2.27
CA LEU A 325 -21.79 -4.75 -2.62
C LEU A 325 -22.94 -5.70 -2.95
N LYS A 326 -22.69 -6.78 -3.71
CA LYS A 326 -23.69 -7.82 -4.02
C LYS A 326 -24.22 -8.48 -2.74
N SER A 327 -23.33 -8.89 -1.83
CA SER A 327 -23.72 -9.43 -0.52
C SER A 327 -24.55 -8.43 0.31
N TRP A 328 -24.21 -7.15 0.24
CA TRP A 328 -24.98 -6.10 0.93
C TRP A 328 -26.38 -5.92 0.31
N CYS A 329 -26.50 -5.97 -1.01
CA CYS A 329 -27.78 -5.90 -1.72
C CYS A 329 -28.69 -7.07 -1.35
N GLU A 330 -28.16 -8.29 -1.26
CA GLU A 330 -28.90 -9.48 -0.79
C GLU A 330 -29.47 -9.25 0.63
N ILE A 331 -28.63 -8.77 1.55
CA ILE A 331 -29.04 -8.48 2.94
C ILE A 331 -30.13 -7.40 2.99
N LYS A 332 -30.11 -6.45 2.06
CA LYS A 332 -31.06 -5.32 2.01
C LYS A 332 -32.27 -5.56 1.10
N GLY A 333 -32.35 -6.71 0.44
CA GLY A 333 -33.42 -7.00 -0.52
C GLY A 333 -33.41 -6.04 -1.73
N ILE A 334 -32.23 -5.60 -2.16
CA ILE A 334 -32.05 -4.72 -3.33
C ILE A 334 -31.84 -5.61 -4.55
N ALA A 335 -32.82 -5.64 -5.45
CA ALA A 335 -32.70 -6.32 -6.73
C ALA A 335 -31.84 -5.52 -7.70
N TYR A 336 -31.02 -6.20 -8.49
CA TYR A 336 -30.21 -5.63 -9.57
C TYR A 336 -30.02 -6.70 -10.66
N SER A 337 -29.79 -6.27 -11.91
CA SER A 337 -29.50 -7.19 -13.02
C SER A 337 -28.02 -7.22 -13.39
N THR A 338 -27.35 -6.06 -13.36
CA THR A 338 -25.94 -5.90 -13.71
C THR A 338 -25.24 -4.95 -12.75
N ASP A 339 -23.90 -5.01 -12.71
CA ASP A 339 -23.08 -4.10 -11.91
C ASP A 339 -23.29 -2.63 -12.31
N ALA A 340 -23.51 -2.35 -13.60
CA ALA A 340 -23.77 -1.02 -14.13
C ALA A 340 -25.16 -0.45 -13.73
N GLU A 341 -26.18 -1.29 -13.63
CA GLU A 341 -27.48 -0.86 -13.11
C GLU A 341 -27.46 -0.70 -11.59
N MET A 342 -26.76 -1.60 -10.89
CA MET A 342 -26.66 -1.60 -9.45
C MET A 342 -26.11 -0.26 -8.92
N ILE A 343 -25.07 0.30 -9.56
CA ILE A 343 -24.48 1.56 -9.11
C ILE A 343 -25.35 2.81 -9.35
N LYS A 344 -26.47 2.69 -10.09
CA LYS A 344 -27.42 3.78 -10.35
C LYS A 344 -28.56 3.83 -9.33
N ASP A 345 -28.74 2.80 -8.50
CA ASP A 345 -29.78 2.76 -7.49
C ASP A 345 -29.53 3.81 -6.40
N GLU A 346 -30.52 4.66 -6.12
CA GLU A 346 -30.40 5.74 -5.13
C GLU A 346 -29.99 5.25 -3.74
N ARG A 347 -30.44 4.05 -3.33
CA ARG A 347 -30.09 3.47 -2.02
C ARG A 347 -28.61 3.13 -1.93
N ILE A 348 -28.01 2.73 -3.06
CA ILE A 348 -26.58 2.45 -3.16
C ILE A 348 -25.81 3.76 -3.18
N ILE A 349 -26.22 4.72 -4.01
CA ILE A 349 -25.61 6.05 -4.03
C ILE A 349 -25.60 6.69 -2.63
N ASP A 350 -26.72 6.60 -1.89
CA ASP A 350 -26.82 7.11 -0.53
C ASP A 350 -25.93 6.35 0.47
N ARG A 351 -25.71 5.05 0.25
CA ARG A 351 -24.75 4.28 1.04
C ARG A 351 -23.33 4.78 0.83
N TYR A 352 -22.94 5.07 -0.41
CA TYR A 352 -21.63 5.65 -0.73
C TYR A 352 -21.48 7.08 -0.24
N LYS A 353 -22.53 7.92 -0.30
CA LYS A 353 -22.52 9.27 0.31
C LYS A 353 -22.17 9.19 1.80
N LYS A 354 -22.71 8.22 2.53
CA LYS A 354 -22.37 7.99 3.95
C LYS A 354 -20.92 7.58 4.15
N GLU A 355 -20.39 6.69 3.31
CA GLU A 355 -18.98 6.29 3.37
C GLU A 355 -18.03 7.45 3.06
N VAL A 356 -18.30 8.19 1.99
CA VAL A 356 -17.53 9.37 1.59
C VAL A 356 -17.59 10.45 2.66
N ALA A 357 -18.76 10.72 3.24
CA ALA A 357 -18.91 11.69 4.33
C ALA A 357 -18.05 11.32 5.54
N LYS A 358 -18.13 10.06 5.97
CA LYS A 358 -17.32 9.53 7.09
C LYS A 358 -15.82 9.62 6.79
N LYS A 359 -15.38 9.23 5.60
CA LYS A 359 -13.97 9.29 5.20
C LYS A 359 -13.46 10.71 4.95
N ASN A 360 -14.35 11.66 4.71
CA ASN A 360 -14.03 13.07 4.61
C ASN A 360 -13.84 13.76 5.99
N GLU A 361 -14.26 13.17 7.11
CA GLU A 361 -14.16 13.79 8.45
C GLU A 361 -12.76 14.32 8.81
N PRO A 362 -11.65 13.57 8.62
CA PRO A 362 -10.32 14.01 9.03
C PRO A 362 -9.71 15.11 8.14
N TYR A 363 -10.32 15.45 7.01
CA TYR A 363 -9.74 16.36 6.01
C TYR A 363 -10.23 17.81 6.16
N GLY A 364 -9.38 18.77 5.78
CA GLY A 364 -9.77 20.17 5.71
C GLY A 364 -10.88 20.40 4.68
N ASN A 365 -11.69 21.45 4.85
CA ASN A 365 -12.85 21.68 3.98
C ASN A 365 -12.51 21.74 2.48
N TRP A 366 -11.31 22.20 2.15
CA TRP A 366 -10.80 22.32 0.79
C TRP A 366 -10.27 20.98 0.22
N GLU A 367 -9.86 20.03 1.08
CA GLU A 367 -9.41 18.69 0.69
C GLU A 367 -10.57 17.74 0.45
N LYS A 368 -11.69 17.91 1.16
CA LYS A 368 -12.83 16.98 1.10
C LYS A 368 -13.33 16.75 -0.32
N ILE A 369 -13.55 15.47 -0.66
CA ILE A 369 -14.22 15.05 -1.89
C ILE A 369 -15.65 15.61 -1.86
N LYS A 370 -15.99 16.52 -2.78
CA LYS A 370 -17.30 17.18 -2.82
C LYS A 370 -18.32 16.44 -3.69
N LYS A 371 -17.83 15.74 -4.71
CA LYS A 371 -18.62 14.93 -5.64
C LYS A 371 -17.89 13.62 -5.90
N PHE A 372 -18.62 12.58 -6.23
CA PHE A 372 -18.04 11.32 -6.66
C PHE A 372 -18.96 10.67 -7.69
N GLU A 373 -18.39 9.85 -8.56
CA GLU A 373 -19.13 8.96 -9.46
C GLU A 373 -18.67 7.52 -9.27
N LEU A 374 -19.60 6.58 -9.40
CA LEU A 374 -19.32 5.15 -9.32
C LEU A 374 -18.97 4.62 -10.71
N THR A 375 -17.93 3.79 -10.82
CA THR A 375 -17.55 3.16 -12.09
C THR A 375 -18.09 1.73 -12.20
N PRO A 376 -18.66 1.34 -13.35
CA PRO A 376 -19.32 0.04 -13.49
C PRO A 376 -18.36 -1.14 -13.73
N GLU A 377 -17.13 -0.89 -14.19
CA GLU A 377 -16.16 -1.95 -14.49
C GLU A 377 -15.16 -2.20 -13.35
N VAL A 378 -14.68 -3.43 -13.27
CA VAL A 378 -13.53 -3.79 -12.43
C VAL A 378 -12.24 -3.33 -13.10
N TRP A 379 -11.43 -2.54 -12.40
CA TRP A 379 -10.15 -2.05 -12.93
C TRP A 379 -9.08 -3.14 -12.88
N GLY A 380 -8.36 -3.32 -13.99
CA GLY A 380 -7.40 -4.41 -14.15
C GLY A 380 -6.14 -4.00 -14.91
N VAL A 381 -5.20 -4.95 -15.01
CA VAL A 381 -4.00 -4.76 -15.84
C VAL A 381 -4.36 -4.85 -17.32
N GLU A 382 -5.25 -5.78 -17.68
CA GLU A 382 -5.72 -6.01 -19.06
C GLU A 382 -6.52 -4.81 -19.61
N GLY A 383 -7.39 -4.21 -18.78
CA GLY A 383 -8.13 -2.99 -19.13
C GLY A 383 -7.27 -1.72 -19.14
N GLY A 384 -6.01 -1.82 -18.70
CA GLY A 384 -5.05 -0.73 -18.71
C GLY A 384 -5.23 0.29 -17.58
N GLU A 385 -6.17 0.10 -16.67
CA GLU A 385 -6.38 0.97 -15.50
C GLU A 385 -5.31 0.74 -14.42
N LEU A 386 -4.74 -0.47 -14.34
CA LEU A 386 -3.71 -0.84 -13.37
C LEU A 386 -2.38 -1.19 -14.06
N THR A 387 -1.27 -0.90 -13.39
CA THR A 387 0.06 -1.43 -13.75
C THR A 387 0.19 -2.90 -13.33
N PRO A 388 1.20 -3.66 -13.82
CA PRO A 388 1.48 -5.01 -13.31
C PRO A 388 1.75 -5.11 -11.80
N THR A 389 2.10 -3.98 -11.16
CA THR A 389 2.26 -3.88 -9.69
C THR A 389 0.99 -3.38 -8.98
N MET A 390 -0.16 -3.43 -9.67
CA MET A 390 -1.49 -3.05 -9.17
C MET A 390 -1.65 -1.56 -8.79
N LYS A 391 -0.77 -0.68 -9.30
CA LYS A 391 -0.90 0.79 -9.15
C LYS A 391 -1.83 1.40 -10.20
N LEU A 392 -2.60 2.43 -9.84
CA LEU A 392 -3.50 3.16 -10.74
C LEU A 392 -2.74 3.87 -11.88
N ARG A 393 -3.24 3.72 -13.11
CA ARG A 393 -2.83 4.47 -14.30
C ARG A 393 -3.83 5.60 -14.52
N ARG A 394 -3.61 6.74 -13.87
CA ARG A 394 -4.53 7.89 -13.82
C ARG A 394 -4.99 8.39 -15.20
N LYS A 395 -4.06 8.53 -16.14
CA LYS A 395 -4.37 9.03 -17.49
C LYS A 395 -5.34 8.10 -18.26
N PRO A 396 -5.07 6.80 -18.41
CA PRO A 396 -6.05 5.86 -18.96
C PRO A 396 -7.41 5.88 -18.26
N ILE A 397 -7.43 5.96 -16.92
CA ILE A 397 -8.70 6.01 -16.16
C ILE A 397 -9.47 7.30 -16.49
N LEU A 398 -8.80 8.47 -16.52
CA LEU A 398 -9.43 9.75 -16.89
C LEU A 398 -9.96 9.75 -18.33
N GLU A 399 -9.23 9.14 -19.26
CA GLU A 399 -9.65 9.01 -20.67
C GLU A 399 -10.86 8.09 -20.80
N LYS A 400 -10.86 6.94 -20.10
CA LYS A 400 -11.96 5.97 -20.10
C LYS A 400 -13.25 6.55 -19.48
N TYR A 401 -13.12 7.30 -18.38
CA TYR A 401 -14.25 7.86 -17.64
C TYR A 401 -14.44 9.37 -17.87
N ALA A 402 -14.10 9.87 -19.07
CA ALA A 402 -14.24 11.28 -19.41
C ALA A 402 -15.69 11.78 -19.30
N GLY A 403 -16.68 10.94 -19.63
CA GLY A 403 -18.10 11.29 -19.46
C GLY A 403 -18.50 11.53 -18.00
N LEU A 404 -18.04 10.69 -17.07
CA LEU A 404 -18.27 10.89 -15.63
C LEU A 404 -17.53 12.14 -15.12
N TYR A 405 -16.36 12.45 -15.68
CA TYR A 405 -15.67 13.70 -15.38
C TYR A 405 -16.52 14.92 -15.77
N GLU A 406 -17.13 14.88 -16.97
CA GLU A 406 -18.03 15.92 -17.47
C GLU A 406 -19.27 16.05 -16.60
N GLU A 407 -19.87 14.96 -16.12
CA GLU A 407 -21.01 15.03 -15.19
C GLU A 407 -20.65 15.74 -13.87
N ILE A 408 -19.43 15.53 -13.36
CA ILE A 408 -18.96 16.17 -12.13
C ILE A 408 -18.75 17.68 -12.33
N TYR A 409 -18.05 18.07 -13.40
CA TYR A 409 -17.52 19.44 -13.57
C TYR A 409 -18.19 20.27 -14.65
N GLY A 410 -19.04 19.69 -15.50
CA GLY A 410 -19.67 20.31 -16.66
C GLY A 410 -18.76 20.51 -17.87
N GLU A 411 -17.54 19.97 -17.84
CA GLU A 411 -16.50 20.17 -18.87
C GLU A 411 -15.57 18.94 -18.95
N PRO A 412 -14.97 18.65 -20.12
CA PRO A 412 -14.07 17.50 -20.29
C PRO A 412 -12.82 17.57 -19.40
N PRO A 413 -12.16 16.44 -19.13
CA PRO A 413 -10.90 16.43 -18.41
C PRO A 413 -9.85 17.26 -19.16
N PHE A 414 -9.08 18.05 -18.40
CA PHE A 414 -7.98 18.84 -18.95
C PHE A 414 -6.99 17.90 -19.65
N ARG A 415 -6.83 18.05 -20.98
CA ARG A 415 -5.81 17.37 -21.75
C ARG A 415 -4.57 18.26 -21.75
N PRO A 416 -3.49 17.88 -21.03
CA PRO A 416 -2.25 18.65 -21.05
C PRO A 416 -1.58 18.63 -22.42
#